data_AF-A0A378L3M5-F1
#
_entry.id   AF-A0A378L3M5-F1
#
_cell.length_a   1.000
_cell.length_b   1.000
_cell.length_c   1.000
_cell.angle_alpha   90.00
_cell.angle_beta   90.00
_cell.angle_gamma   90.00
#
_symmetry.space_group_name_H-M   'P 1'
#
loop_
_entity.id
_entity.type
_entity.pdbx_description
1 polymer ?
#
loop_
_entity_poly.entity_id
_entity_poly.type
_entity_poly.pdbx_seq_one_letter_code
_entity_poly.pdbx_strand_id
1 'polypeptide(L)'
;MTRLEELLYSLTAVIIRYHDSQPKVNKLVAEMDEEQSKEKYLTCAKEIIQNPVVHFKIRLSNLIKQCTDSGRRPFLYYILHEVTSLKALLDKTSSLEATKLEEYKNQIAQLFIDLKLILDTPKSKKYKVTYSKSEDTPAVPIALIGLKSEGFFEDGLCNSGDILKEGVFKRFGITTYSSNDDLKAIAEQICMEHQLTRLVPELFAQIAEYKKTNSEQEEKLNSLSTQHQEKQKKVESASSKQMLTLYLLYIQYKRTLAREEKQKIIIDKQQQIISELQQKISELTQQVEKKPSNYRFYSPSF
;
A
#
# COMPACT_ATOMS: atom_id res chain seq x y z
N MET A 1 -11.17 -14.01 16.88
CA MET A 1 -11.89 -12.91 17.52
C MET A 1 -10.84 -12.06 18.20
N THR A 2 -10.74 -10.78 17.86
CA THR A 2 -9.74 -9.88 18.44
C THR A 2 -10.11 -9.53 19.87
N ARG A 3 -9.15 -9.15 20.71
CA ARG A 3 -9.44 -8.68 22.08
C ARG A 3 -10.33 -7.44 22.12
N LEU A 4 -10.38 -6.63 21.05
CA LEU A 4 -11.32 -5.53 20.92
C LEU A 4 -12.76 -6.03 20.79
N GLU A 5 -12.99 -7.05 19.94
CA GLU A 5 -14.30 -7.71 19.84
C GLU A 5 -14.70 -8.35 21.18
N GLU A 6 -13.73 -8.93 21.89
CA GLU A 6 -13.97 -9.50 23.21
C GLU A 6 -14.40 -8.44 24.21
N LEU A 7 -13.76 -7.27 24.23
CA LEU A 7 -14.15 -6.16 25.11
C LEU A 7 -15.56 -5.68 24.78
N LEU A 8 -15.85 -5.50 23.49
CA LEU A 8 -17.16 -5.07 22.99
C LEU A 8 -18.28 -6.04 23.42
N TYR A 9 -18.11 -7.34 23.21
CA TYR A 9 -19.12 -8.33 23.58
C TYR A 9 -19.21 -8.51 25.09
N SER A 10 -18.09 -8.40 25.82
CA SER A 10 -18.08 -8.48 27.29
C SER A 10 -18.89 -7.33 27.92
N LEU A 11 -18.68 -6.10 27.47
CA LEU A 11 -19.45 -4.93 27.94
C LEU A 11 -20.93 -5.04 27.56
N THR A 12 -21.23 -5.51 26.35
CA THR A 12 -22.61 -5.76 25.91
C THR A 12 -23.27 -6.83 26.79
N ALA A 13 -22.55 -7.90 27.12
CA ALA A 13 -23.02 -8.95 28.02
C ALA A 13 -23.29 -8.44 29.44
N VAL A 14 -22.58 -7.41 29.93
CA VAL A 14 -22.90 -6.79 31.23
C VAL A 14 -24.33 -6.21 31.22
N ILE A 15 -24.74 -5.54 30.15
CA ILE A 15 -26.11 -5.00 30.03
C ILE A 15 -27.15 -6.14 30.02
N ILE A 16 -26.89 -7.18 29.24
CA ILE A 16 -27.80 -8.34 29.10
C ILE A 16 -27.92 -9.10 30.43
N ARG A 17 -26.79 -9.41 31.08
CA ARG A 17 -26.78 -10.11 32.38
C ARG A 17 -27.48 -9.30 33.46
N TYR A 18 -27.26 -7.98 33.46
CA TYR A 18 -27.95 -7.12 34.43
C TYR A 18 -29.47 -7.13 34.20
N HIS A 19 -29.91 -7.03 32.93
CA HIS A 19 -31.31 -7.18 32.57
C HIS A 19 -31.87 -8.51 33.10
N ASP A 20 -31.28 -9.64 32.72
CA ASP A 20 -31.77 -10.99 33.07
C ASP A 20 -31.72 -11.30 34.58
N SER A 21 -30.91 -10.56 35.35
CA SER A 21 -30.89 -10.64 36.81
C SER A 21 -32.11 -9.98 37.48
N GLN A 22 -32.92 -9.21 36.73
CA GLN A 22 -34.11 -8.54 37.27
C GLN A 22 -35.29 -9.52 37.39
N PRO A 23 -36.08 -9.47 38.47
CA PRO A 23 -37.13 -10.45 38.74
C PRO A 23 -38.37 -10.35 37.82
N LYS A 24 -38.57 -9.23 37.11
CA LYS A 24 -39.80 -8.95 36.33
C LYS A 24 -39.55 -8.83 34.82
N VAL A 25 -38.42 -9.30 34.32
CA VAL A 25 -38.10 -9.23 32.88
C VAL A 25 -38.12 -10.61 32.24
N ASN A 26 -38.38 -10.63 30.93
CA ASN A 26 -38.25 -11.84 30.13
C ASN A 26 -36.77 -12.10 29.87
N LYS A 27 -36.20 -13.10 30.54
CA LYS A 27 -34.79 -13.45 30.40
C LYS A 27 -34.46 -13.81 28.96
N LEU A 28 -33.34 -13.27 28.46
CA LEU A 28 -32.79 -13.59 27.16
C LEU A 28 -32.01 -14.91 27.19
N VAL A 29 -31.38 -15.22 28.32
CA VAL A 29 -30.66 -16.47 28.56
C VAL A 29 -31.34 -17.22 29.71
N ALA A 30 -31.95 -18.37 29.41
CA ALA A 30 -32.63 -19.22 30.38
C ALA A 30 -31.72 -20.27 31.03
N GLU A 31 -30.43 -20.30 30.67
CA GLU A 31 -29.48 -21.30 31.17
C GLU A 31 -29.21 -21.14 32.66
N MET A 32 -29.21 -22.28 33.38
CA MET A 32 -29.03 -22.31 34.83
C MET A 32 -27.60 -22.61 35.24
N ASP A 33 -26.82 -23.29 34.39
CA ASP A 33 -25.40 -23.52 34.65
C ASP A 33 -24.57 -22.24 34.53
N GLU A 34 -23.72 -21.97 35.52
CA GLU A 34 -23.04 -20.67 35.63
C GLU A 34 -21.97 -20.49 34.54
N GLU A 35 -21.28 -21.55 34.13
CA GLU A 35 -20.27 -21.49 33.07
C GLU A 35 -20.91 -21.44 31.68
N GLN A 36 -21.88 -22.31 31.39
CA GLN A 36 -22.61 -22.30 30.13
C GLN A 36 -23.42 -21.01 29.94
N SER A 37 -23.95 -20.44 31.01
CA SER A 37 -24.65 -19.15 30.93
C SER A 37 -23.70 -18.02 30.50
N LYS A 38 -22.45 -17.97 31.00
CA LYS A 38 -21.45 -16.95 30.62
C LYS A 38 -21.16 -16.97 29.12
N GLU A 39 -21.02 -18.15 28.54
CA GLU A 39 -20.82 -18.30 27.10
C GLU A 39 -22.08 -17.91 26.31
N LYS A 40 -23.26 -18.32 26.75
CA LYS A 40 -24.53 -17.94 26.12
C LYS A 40 -24.79 -16.43 26.15
N TYR A 41 -24.41 -15.74 27.23
CA TYR A 41 -24.49 -14.28 27.29
C TYR A 41 -23.57 -13.60 26.28
N LEU A 42 -22.37 -14.15 26.03
CA LEU A 42 -21.50 -13.63 24.97
C LEU A 42 -22.08 -13.90 23.57
N THR A 43 -22.61 -15.09 23.34
CA THR A 43 -23.22 -15.43 22.05
C THR A 43 -24.40 -14.50 21.78
N CYS A 44 -25.26 -14.27 22.77
CA CYS A 44 -26.36 -13.31 22.67
C CYS A 44 -25.85 -11.87 22.44
N ALA A 45 -24.78 -11.45 23.13
CA ALA A 45 -24.15 -10.16 22.90
C ALA A 45 -23.65 -10.00 21.46
N LYS A 46 -22.99 -11.03 20.92
CA LYS A 46 -22.52 -11.08 19.53
C LYS A 46 -23.68 -10.98 18.55
N GLU A 47 -24.76 -11.75 18.77
CA GLU A 47 -25.96 -11.71 17.93
C GLU A 47 -26.62 -10.32 17.92
N ILE A 48 -26.69 -9.64 19.07
CA ILE A 48 -27.24 -8.28 19.15
C ILE A 48 -26.37 -7.27 18.41
N ILE A 49 -25.04 -7.36 18.55
CA ILE A 49 -24.10 -6.42 17.89
C ILE A 49 -24.05 -6.64 16.37
N GLN A 50 -24.17 -7.89 15.92
CA GLN A 50 -24.07 -8.25 14.50
C GLN A 50 -25.42 -8.23 13.76
N ASN A 51 -26.52 -7.90 14.46
CA ASN A 51 -27.85 -7.94 13.87
C ASN A 51 -28.02 -6.89 12.75
N PRO A 52 -28.34 -7.30 11.50
CA PRO A 52 -28.51 -6.35 10.39
C PRO A 52 -29.89 -5.69 10.37
N VAL A 53 -30.88 -6.23 11.07
CA VAL A 53 -32.29 -5.78 11.04
C VAL A 53 -32.55 -4.71 12.09
N VAL A 54 -32.06 -4.92 13.32
CA VAL A 54 -32.28 -3.99 14.44
C VAL A 54 -30.94 -3.48 14.93
N HIS A 55 -30.74 -2.16 14.83
CA HIS A 55 -29.52 -1.52 15.30
C HIS A 55 -29.29 -1.80 16.81
N PHE A 56 -28.12 -2.31 17.16
CA PHE A 56 -27.78 -2.75 18.52
C PHE A 56 -28.08 -1.68 19.59
N LYS A 57 -27.78 -0.40 19.30
CA LYS A 57 -28.07 0.72 20.21
C LYS A 57 -29.55 0.81 20.60
N ILE A 58 -30.46 0.58 19.66
CA ILE A 58 -31.91 0.58 19.91
C ILE A 58 -32.28 -0.62 20.77
N ARG A 59 -31.79 -1.82 20.41
CA ARG A 59 -32.07 -3.05 21.14
C ARG A 59 -31.60 -2.97 22.60
N LEU A 60 -30.35 -2.58 22.83
CA LEU A 60 -29.78 -2.44 24.17
C LEU A 60 -30.46 -1.32 24.97
N SER A 61 -30.80 -0.20 24.34
CA SER A 61 -31.57 0.86 25.01
C SER A 61 -32.93 0.37 25.50
N ASN A 62 -33.60 -0.49 24.74
CA ASN A 62 -34.87 -1.07 25.14
C ASN A 62 -34.73 -2.04 26.32
N LEU A 63 -33.67 -2.86 26.34
CA LEU A 63 -33.37 -3.71 27.50
C LEU A 63 -33.10 -2.87 28.76
N ILE A 64 -32.35 -1.77 28.64
CA ILE A 64 -32.09 -0.86 29.77
C ILE A 64 -33.39 -0.22 30.28
N LYS A 65 -34.32 0.15 29.39
CA LYS A 65 -35.63 0.71 29.76
C LYS A 65 -36.51 -0.29 30.50
N GLN A 66 -36.43 -1.58 30.15
CA GLN A 66 -37.16 -2.66 30.82
C GLN A 66 -36.62 -2.97 32.23
N CYS A 67 -35.37 -2.58 32.52
CA CYS A 67 -34.80 -2.73 33.86
C CYS A 67 -35.50 -1.83 34.89
N THR A 68 -35.67 -2.35 36.10
CA THR A 68 -36.17 -1.58 37.25
C THR A 68 -35.25 -0.41 37.56
N ASP A 69 -35.81 0.74 37.92
CA ASP A 69 -35.02 1.93 38.24
C ASP A 69 -34.42 1.86 39.64
N SER A 70 -33.31 1.14 39.78
CA SER A 70 -32.52 1.04 41.01
C SER A 70 -31.40 2.09 41.09
N GLY A 71 -31.47 3.16 40.27
CA GLY A 71 -30.37 4.11 40.09
C GLY A 71 -29.20 3.56 39.26
N ARG A 72 -29.33 2.37 38.66
CA ARG A 72 -28.31 1.73 37.82
C ARG A 72 -28.43 2.05 36.32
N ARG A 73 -29.56 2.63 35.88
CA ARG A 73 -29.76 3.03 34.48
C ARG A 73 -28.65 3.97 33.95
N PRO A 74 -28.18 5.00 34.69
CA PRO A 74 -27.08 5.84 34.23
C PRO A 74 -25.79 5.06 33.94
N PHE A 75 -25.47 4.06 34.77
CA PHE A 75 -24.32 3.18 34.58
C PHE A 75 -24.47 2.29 33.33
N LEU A 76 -25.67 1.74 33.09
CA LEU A 76 -25.91 0.93 31.89
C LEU A 76 -25.88 1.78 30.61
N TYR A 77 -26.37 3.01 30.65
CA TYR A 77 -26.25 3.95 29.54
C TYR A 77 -24.80 4.40 29.31
N TYR A 78 -24.00 4.50 30.38
CA TYR A 78 -22.55 4.65 30.27
C TYR A 78 -21.93 3.49 29.51
N ILE A 79 -22.17 2.24 29.93
CA ILE A 79 -21.66 1.07 29.20
C ILE A 79 -22.14 1.06 27.73
N LEU A 80 -23.41 1.40 27.47
CA LEU A 80 -23.93 1.45 26.10
C LEU A 80 -23.21 2.48 25.22
N HIS A 81 -22.86 3.64 25.79
CA HIS A 81 -22.07 4.65 25.09
C HIS A 81 -20.69 4.11 24.72
N GLU A 82 -20.02 3.44 25.65
CA GLU A 82 -18.70 2.86 25.44
C GLU A 82 -18.75 1.71 24.43
N VAL A 83 -19.77 0.85 24.49
CA VAL A 83 -20.06 -0.17 23.46
C VAL A 83 -20.23 0.47 22.09
N THR A 84 -20.93 1.60 22.00
CA THR A 84 -21.12 2.32 20.73
C THR A 84 -19.80 2.85 20.19
N SER A 85 -18.96 3.41 21.06
CA SER A 85 -17.64 3.95 20.70
C SER A 85 -16.69 2.84 20.23
N LEU A 86 -16.66 1.70 20.93
CA LEU A 86 -15.86 0.53 20.55
C LEU A 86 -16.35 -0.11 19.24
N LYS A 87 -17.66 -0.14 19.00
CA LYS A 87 -18.22 -0.64 17.74
C LYS A 87 -17.81 0.26 16.57
N ALA A 88 -17.84 1.58 16.73
CA ALA A 88 -17.35 2.52 15.73
C ALA A 88 -15.86 2.31 15.39
N LEU A 89 -15.03 1.99 16.39
CA LEU A 89 -13.63 1.61 16.17
C LEU A 89 -13.51 0.30 15.38
N LEU A 90 -14.28 -0.72 15.77
CA LEU A 90 -14.29 -2.04 15.13
C LEU A 90 -14.75 -1.98 13.67
N ASP A 91 -15.70 -1.10 13.36
CA ASP A 91 -16.31 -0.96 12.02
C ASP A 91 -15.46 -0.17 11.02
N LYS A 92 -14.41 0.52 11.47
CA LYS A 92 -13.44 1.13 10.54
C LYS A 92 -12.83 0.03 9.65
N THR A 93 -12.57 0.32 8.40
CA THR A 93 -12.03 -0.70 7.47
C THR A 93 -10.55 -0.50 7.18
N SER A 94 -10.05 0.72 7.35
CA SER A 94 -8.65 1.06 7.13
C SER A 94 -7.82 0.97 8.41
N SER A 95 -6.51 0.84 8.23
CA SER A 95 -5.52 1.11 9.29
C SER A 95 -5.68 2.52 9.86
N LEU A 96 -5.51 2.64 11.18
CA LEU A 96 -5.62 3.90 11.90
C LEU A 96 -4.33 4.71 11.76
N GLU A 97 -4.47 6.04 11.65
CA GLU A 97 -3.38 6.99 11.83
C GLU A 97 -2.83 6.90 13.27
N ALA A 98 -1.54 7.16 13.44
CA ALA A 98 -0.87 7.04 14.75
C ALA A 98 -1.52 7.89 15.85
N THR A 99 -1.97 9.10 15.52
CA THR A 99 -2.65 10.01 16.45
C THR A 99 -4.00 9.44 16.91
N LYS A 100 -4.82 8.94 15.97
CA LYS A 100 -6.11 8.32 16.29
C LYS A 100 -5.93 7.02 17.08
N LEU A 101 -4.92 6.23 16.76
CA LEU A 101 -4.59 5.02 17.51
C LEU A 101 -4.28 5.35 18.97
N GLU A 102 -3.48 6.39 19.20
CA GLU A 102 -3.14 6.85 20.54
C GLU A 102 -4.35 7.39 21.31
N GLU A 103 -5.25 8.11 20.64
CA GLU A 103 -6.54 8.52 21.22
C GLU A 103 -7.36 7.30 21.68
N TYR A 104 -7.45 6.26 20.86
CA TYR A 104 -8.19 5.04 21.22
C TYR A 104 -7.54 4.26 22.36
N LYS A 105 -6.20 4.17 22.39
CA LYS A 105 -5.48 3.58 23.54
C LYS A 105 -5.86 4.29 24.84
N ASN A 106 -5.84 5.62 24.81
CA ASN A 106 -6.19 6.44 25.98
C ASN A 106 -7.66 6.29 26.37
N GLN A 107 -8.58 6.20 25.41
CA GLN A 107 -10.01 5.96 25.68
C GLN A 107 -10.25 4.60 26.36
N ILE A 108 -9.66 3.51 25.83
CA ILE A 108 -9.82 2.18 26.41
C ILE A 108 -9.15 2.08 27.78
N ALA A 109 -7.98 2.70 27.95
CA ALA A 109 -7.32 2.76 29.26
C ALA A 109 -8.18 3.50 30.28
N GLN A 110 -8.72 4.67 29.90
CA GLN A 110 -9.61 5.46 30.75
C GLN A 110 -10.88 4.69 31.11
N LEU A 111 -11.46 3.95 30.15
CA LEU A 111 -12.60 3.07 30.41
C LEU A 111 -12.29 2.05 31.52
N PHE A 112 -11.17 1.35 31.46
CA PHE A 112 -10.80 0.39 32.50
C PHE A 112 -10.54 1.06 33.85
N ILE A 113 -9.88 2.22 33.85
CA ILE A 113 -9.62 3.00 35.07
C ILE A 113 -10.95 3.44 35.70
N ASP A 114 -11.87 3.99 34.90
CA ASP A 114 -13.17 4.46 35.39
C ASP A 114 -14.02 3.30 35.91
N LEU A 115 -14.06 2.16 35.20
CA LEU A 115 -14.76 0.97 35.68
C LEU A 115 -14.16 0.45 36.99
N LYS A 116 -12.84 0.52 37.16
CA LYS A 116 -12.16 0.10 38.39
C LYS A 116 -12.52 1.03 39.54
N LEU A 117 -12.44 2.34 39.32
CA LEU A 117 -12.76 3.34 40.34
C LEU A 117 -14.24 3.29 40.73
N ILE A 118 -15.15 3.00 39.80
CA ILE A 118 -16.57 2.77 40.12
C ILE A 118 -16.74 1.51 40.99
N LEU A 119 -16.00 0.43 40.71
CA LEU A 119 -16.01 -0.79 41.52
C LEU A 119 -15.51 -0.56 42.94
N ASP A 120 -14.47 0.27 43.11
CA ASP A 120 -13.90 0.60 44.42
C ASP A 120 -14.72 1.67 45.17
N THR A 121 -15.56 2.42 44.45
CA THR A 121 -16.41 3.46 45.04
C THR A 121 -17.63 2.84 45.75
N PRO A 122 -17.93 3.25 46.98
CA PRO A 122 -19.15 2.89 47.69
C PRO A 122 -20.47 3.26 47.01
N LYS A 123 -21.52 2.47 47.23
CA LYS A 123 -22.91 2.78 46.83
C LYS A 123 -23.43 4.11 47.39
N SER A 124 -22.92 4.56 48.53
CA SER A 124 -23.28 5.84 49.16
C SER A 124 -22.67 7.04 48.42
N LYS A 125 -21.64 6.81 47.60
CA LYS A 125 -20.86 7.84 46.91
C LYS A 125 -21.06 7.78 45.40
N LYS A 126 -20.75 8.90 44.75
CA LYS A 126 -20.74 9.02 43.29
C LYS A 126 -19.31 9.27 42.82
N TYR A 127 -18.93 8.58 41.75
CA TYR A 127 -17.69 8.82 41.02
C TYR A 127 -18.01 9.52 39.69
N LYS A 128 -17.19 10.50 39.29
CA LYS A 128 -17.40 11.25 38.05
C LYS A 128 -16.61 10.57 36.94
N VAL A 129 -17.30 10.10 35.91
CA VAL A 129 -16.69 9.60 34.67
C VAL A 129 -16.94 10.57 33.53
N THR A 130 -16.12 10.46 32.49
CA THR A 130 -16.31 11.19 31.25
C THR A 130 -16.60 10.20 30.14
N TYR A 131 -17.63 10.45 29.35
CA TYR A 131 -17.89 9.65 28.15
C TYR A 131 -16.69 9.72 27.20
N SER A 132 -16.37 8.60 26.54
CA SER A 132 -15.41 8.61 25.45
C SER A 132 -15.84 9.63 24.38
N LYS A 133 -14.89 10.28 23.73
CA LYS A 133 -15.23 11.22 22.64
C LYS A 133 -15.71 10.42 21.44
N SER A 134 -16.97 10.63 21.05
CA SER A 134 -17.49 10.23 19.75
C SER A 134 -17.71 11.50 18.90
N GLU A 135 -17.71 11.36 17.57
CA GLU A 135 -17.84 12.48 16.62
C GLU A 135 -19.10 13.35 16.89
N ASP A 136 -20.13 12.79 17.53
CA ASP A 136 -21.42 13.44 17.78
C ASP A 136 -21.71 13.81 19.25
N THR A 137 -20.85 13.49 20.22
CA THR A 137 -21.15 13.72 21.65
C THR A 137 -20.05 14.50 22.37
N PRO A 138 -20.38 15.69 22.94
CA PRO A 138 -19.43 16.41 23.78
C PRO A 138 -19.07 15.58 25.03
N ALA A 139 -17.84 15.73 25.49
CA ALA A 139 -17.34 15.09 26.70
C ALA A 139 -18.03 15.68 27.94
N VAL A 140 -19.23 15.16 28.26
CA VAL A 140 -20.00 15.57 29.42
C VAL A 140 -19.65 14.67 30.61
N PRO A 141 -19.20 15.23 31.74
CA PRO A 141 -18.97 14.44 32.93
C PRO A 141 -20.29 13.97 33.53
N ILE A 142 -20.39 12.68 33.85
CA ILE A 142 -21.55 12.05 34.48
C ILE A 142 -21.13 11.46 35.84
N ALA A 143 -21.96 11.71 36.86
CA ALA A 143 -21.76 11.16 38.20
C ALA A 143 -22.48 9.81 38.33
N LEU A 144 -21.71 8.72 38.42
CA LEU A 144 -22.21 7.36 38.56
C LEU A 144 -22.12 6.90 40.02
N ILE A 145 -23.14 6.18 40.50
CA ILE A 145 -23.14 5.62 41.85
C ILE A 145 -22.16 4.46 41.91
N GLY A 146 -21.35 4.40 42.97
CA GLY A 146 -20.40 3.31 43.18
C GLY A 146 -21.05 1.92 43.27
N LEU A 147 -20.23 0.89 43.08
CA LEU A 147 -20.65 -0.52 43.04
C LEU A 147 -20.22 -1.33 44.26
N LYS A 148 -19.41 -0.76 45.17
CA LYS A 148 -19.02 -1.39 46.43
C LYS A 148 -20.16 -1.32 47.46
N SER A 149 -20.53 -2.46 48.03
CA SER A 149 -21.49 -2.52 49.14
C SER A 149 -20.81 -2.05 50.43
N GLU A 150 -21.43 -1.12 51.16
CA GLU A 150 -21.04 -0.72 52.51
C GLU A 150 -22.07 -1.30 53.48
N GLY A 151 -21.91 -2.57 53.85
CA GLY A 151 -22.72 -3.23 54.88
C GLY A 151 -21.87 -3.57 56.10
N PHE A 152 -22.46 -3.50 57.31
CA PHE A 152 -21.77 -3.82 58.58
C PHE A 152 -21.25 -5.28 58.65
N PHE A 153 -21.78 -6.19 57.81
CA PHE A 153 -21.45 -7.62 57.78
C PHE A 153 -21.12 -8.17 56.37
N GLU A 154 -21.15 -7.33 55.33
CA GLU A 154 -21.03 -7.78 53.94
C GLU A 154 -20.09 -6.82 53.19
N ASP A 155 -18.77 -7.06 53.33
CA ASP A 155 -17.77 -6.45 52.46
C ASP A 155 -17.82 -7.18 51.11
N GLY A 156 -18.18 -6.48 50.05
CA GLY A 156 -18.44 -7.11 48.76
C GLY A 156 -18.92 -6.13 47.69
N LEU A 157 -19.16 -6.65 46.49
CA LEU A 157 -19.73 -5.89 45.39
C LEU A 157 -21.25 -6.04 45.38
N CYS A 158 -21.91 -5.12 44.70
CA CYS A 158 -23.30 -5.32 44.33
C CYS A 158 -23.42 -6.21 43.10
N ASN A 159 -24.63 -6.71 42.82
CA ASN A 159 -24.89 -7.51 41.62
C ASN A 159 -24.32 -6.90 40.32
N SER A 160 -24.49 -5.60 40.08
CA SER A 160 -23.88 -4.92 38.92
C SER A 160 -22.35 -4.92 38.94
N GLY A 161 -21.75 -4.85 40.13
CA GLY A 161 -20.31 -4.96 40.34
C GLY A 161 -19.78 -6.36 40.11
N ASP A 162 -20.48 -7.40 40.60
CA ASP A 162 -20.11 -8.80 40.36
C ASP A 162 -20.21 -9.17 38.88
N ILE A 163 -21.28 -8.72 38.20
CA ILE A 163 -21.45 -8.89 36.76
C ILE A 163 -20.29 -8.25 36.00
N LEU A 164 -19.87 -7.03 36.38
CA LEU A 164 -18.76 -6.32 35.75
C LEU A 164 -17.40 -7.00 36.03
N LYS A 165 -17.15 -7.39 37.28
CA LYS A 165 -15.89 -8.02 37.69
C LYS A 165 -15.70 -9.37 36.99
N GLU A 166 -16.71 -10.24 37.03
CA GLU A 166 -16.64 -11.56 36.38
C GLU A 166 -16.76 -11.44 34.85
N GLY A 167 -17.56 -10.50 34.35
CA GLY A 167 -17.86 -10.36 32.94
C GLY A 167 -16.78 -9.66 32.12
N VAL A 168 -16.04 -8.73 32.73
CA VAL A 168 -15.02 -7.92 32.05
C VAL A 168 -13.66 -8.12 32.71
N PHE A 169 -13.51 -7.77 33.99
CA PHE A 169 -12.17 -7.68 34.60
C PHE A 169 -11.44 -9.03 34.62
N LYS A 170 -12.13 -10.10 35.01
CA LYS A 170 -11.57 -11.45 35.02
C LYS A 170 -11.09 -11.91 33.63
N ARG A 171 -11.81 -11.56 32.56
CA ARG A 171 -11.44 -11.91 31.17
C ARG A 171 -10.16 -11.20 30.72
N PHE A 172 -9.98 -9.96 31.13
CA PHE A 172 -8.80 -9.17 30.79
C PHE A 172 -7.65 -9.34 31.80
N GLY A 173 -7.77 -10.25 32.77
CA GLY A 173 -6.77 -10.47 33.81
C GLY A 173 -6.62 -9.29 34.77
N ILE A 174 -7.62 -8.41 34.86
CA ILE A 174 -7.62 -7.23 35.71
C ILE A 174 -8.04 -7.63 37.12
N THR A 175 -7.24 -7.22 38.10
CA THR A 175 -7.50 -7.45 39.53
C THR A 175 -7.66 -6.13 40.27
N THR A 176 -8.09 -6.19 41.53
CA THR A 176 -8.16 -5.01 42.41
C THR A 176 -6.79 -4.34 42.59
N TYR A 177 -5.71 -5.10 42.45
CA TYR A 177 -4.32 -4.63 42.62
C TYR A 177 -3.68 -4.13 41.32
N SER A 178 -4.33 -4.31 40.16
CA SER A 178 -3.79 -3.85 38.88
C SER A 178 -3.57 -2.34 38.89
N SER A 179 -2.35 -1.89 38.61
CA SER A 179 -2.00 -0.47 38.54
C SER A 179 -2.61 0.20 37.31
N ASN A 180 -2.64 1.53 37.29
CA ASN A 180 -3.10 2.25 36.09
C ASN A 180 -2.20 1.97 34.87
N ASP A 181 -0.92 1.67 35.09
CA ASP A 181 0.00 1.34 34.00
C ASP A 181 -0.28 -0.07 33.45
N ASP A 182 -0.69 -1.02 34.30
CA ASP A 182 -1.17 -2.34 33.83
C ASP A 182 -2.43 -2.19 32.95
N LEU A 183 -3.36 -1.30 33.35
CA LEU A 183 -4.58 -1.03 32.58
C LEU A 183 -4.26 -0.37 31.23
N LYS A 184 -3.29 0.55 31.19
CA LYS A 184 -2.79 1.14 29.94
C LYS A 184 -2.13 0.10 29.05
N ALA A 185 -1.33 -0.81 29.61
CA ALA A 185 -0.68 -1.88 28.84
C ALA A 185 -1.72 -2.83 28.21
N ILE A 186 -2.79 -3.17 28.94
CA ILE A 186 -3.90 -3.97 28.40
C ILE A 186 -4.59 -3.21 27.25
N ALA A 187 -4.89 -1.92 27.44
CA ALA A 187 -5.49 -1.09 26.40
C ALA A 187 -4.62 -0.99 25.14
N GLU A 188 -3.31 -0.80 25.32
CA GLU A 188 -2.34 -0.81 24.23
C GLU A 188 -2.34 -2.15 23.49
N GLN A 189 -2.32 -3.26 24.21
CA GLN A 189 -2.36 -4.59 23.59
C GLN A 189 -3.63 -4.79 22.75
N ILE A 190 -4.80 -4.38 23.27
CA ILE A 190 -6.08 -4.46 22.54
C ILE A 190 -6.02 -3.64 21.25
N CYS A 191 -5.56 -2.39 21.31
CA CYS A 191 -5.46 -1.51 20.15
C CYS A 191 -4.44 -2.01 19.12
N MET A 192 -3.28 -2.48 19.57
CA MET A 192 -2.22 -2.97 18.68
C MET A 192 -2.61 -4.26 17.98
N GLU A 193 -3.24 -5.20 18.67
CA GLU A 193 -3.76 -6.43 18.06
C GLU A 193 -4.79 -6.12 16.97
N HIS A 194 -5.69 -5.18 17.25
CA HIS A 194 -6.70 -4.74 16.29
C HIS A 194 -6.06 -4.05 15.06
N GLN A 195 -5.10 -3.16 15.27
CA GLN A 195 -4.36 -2.50 14.20
C GLN A 195 -3.59 -3.51 13.34
N LEU A 196 -2.90 -4.46 13.95
CA LEU A 196 -2.13 -5.49 13.24
C LEU A 196 -3.02 -6.40 12.40
N THR A 197 -4.20 -6.75 12.90
CA THR A 197 -5.20 -7.55 12.17
C THR A 197 -5.58 -6.90 10.83
N ARG A 198 -5.47 -5.57 10.71
CA ARG A 198 -5.74 -4.82 9.46
C ARG A 198 -4.48 -4.51 8.66
N LEU A 199 -3.44 -4.01 9.32
CA LEU A 199 -2.20 -3.58 8.68
C LEU A 199 -1.47 -4.74 7.99
N VAL A 200 -1.48 -5.94 8.59
CA VAL A 200 -0.77 -7.09 8.03
C VAL A 200 -1.35 -7.50 6.66
N PRO A 201 -2.67 -7.73 6.50
CA PRO A 201 -3.27 -7.94 5.17
C PRO A 201 -2.99 -6.83 4.16
N GLU A 202 -3.08 -5.55 4.56
CA GLU A 202 -2.78 -4.40 3.70
C GLU A 202 -1.33 -4.47 3.17
N LEU A 203 -0.37 -4.73 4.05
CA LEU A 203 1.04 -4.88 3.69
C LEU A 203 1.29 -6.08 2.77
N PHE A 204 0.65 -7.22 3.02
CA PHE A 204 0.76 -8.38 2.14
C PHE A 204 0.20 -8.11 0.74
N ALA A 205 -0.93 -7.40 0.63
CA ALA A 205 -1.49 -6.99 -0.65
C ALA A 205 -0.54 -6.05 -1.41
N GLN A 206 0.03 -5.05 -0.74
CA GLN A 206 1.03 -4.16 -1.33
C GLN A 206 2.28 -4.92 -1.81
N ILE A 207 2.80 -5.85 -1.01
CA ILE A 207 3.94 -6.68 -1.40
C ILE A 207 3.62 -7.50 -2.65
N ALA A 208 2.42 -8.06 -2.77
CA ALA A 208 2.00 -8.80 -3.95
C ALA A 208 1.93 -7.91 -5.20
N GLU A 209 1.41 -6.69 -5.06
CA GLU A 209 1.34 -5.69 -6.13
C GLU A 209 2.74 -5.24 -6.58
N TYR A 210 3.64 -4.96 -5.63
CA TYR A 210 5.03 -4.62 -5.92
C TYR A 210 5.75 -5.77 -6.63
N LYS A 211 5.55 -7.02 -6.21
CA LYS A 211 6.14 -8.19 -6.89
C LYS A 211 5.65 -8.32 -8.32
N LYS A 212 4.35 -8.13 -8.57
CA LYS A 212 3.78 -8.15 -9.93
C LYS A 212 4.40 -7.05 -10.79
N THR A 213 4.44 -5.83 -10.29
CA THR A 213 5.02 -4.68 -11.00
C THR A 213 6.49 -4.90 -11.31
N ASN A 214 7.26 -5.45 -10.36
CA ASN A 214 8.67 -5.74 -10.56
C ASN A 214 8.89 -6.82 -11.64
N SER A 215 8.06 -7.88 -11.64
CA SER A 215 8.10 -8.90 -12.70
C SER A 215 7.80 -8.33 -14.08
N GLU A 216 6.78 -7.46 -14.21
CA GLU A 216 6.45 -6.79 -15.47
C GLU A 216 7.57 -5.86 -15.94
N GLN A 217 8.24 -5.18 -15.00
CA GLN A 217 9.39 -4.33 -15.31
C GLN A 217 10.60 -5.16 -15.76
N GLU A 218 10.89 -6.29 -15.11
CA GLU A 218 11.96 -7.21 -15.51
C GLU A 218 11.72 -7.76 -16.92
N GLU A 219 10.49 -8.17 -17.26
CA GLU A 219 10.14 -8.62 -18.62
C GLU A 219 10.33 -7.51 -19.67
N LYS A 220 9.89 -6.29 -19.36
CA LYS A 220 10.10 -5.12 -20.23
C LYS A 220 11.59 -4.82 -20.40
N LEU A 221 12.38 -4.90 -19.35
CA LEU A 221 13.81 -4.63 -19.39
C LEU A 221 14.56 -5.69 -20.21
N ASN A 222 14.18 -6.95 -20.08
CA ASN A 222 14.71 -8.06 -20.88
C ASN A 222 14.37 -7.90 -22.38
N SER A 223 13.15 -7.50 -22.71
CA SER A 223 12.74 -7.26 -24.10
C SER A 223 13.45 -6.05 -24.73
N LEU A 224 13.64 -4.97 -23.96
CA LEU A 224 14.42 -3.80 -24.38
C LEU A 224 15.89 -4.14 -24.59
N SER A 225 16.49 -4.92 -23.68
CA SER A 225 17.88 -5.37 -23.77
C SER A 225 18.13 -6.23 -25.02
N THR A 226 17.25 -7.19 -25.30
CA THR A 226 17.31 -8.01 -26.53
C THR A 226 17.15 -7.15 -27.79
N GLN A 227 16.18 -6.23 -27.81
CA GLN A 227 16.01 -5.31 -28.94
C GLN A 227 17.25 -4.42 -29.15
N HIS A 228 17.89 -3.97 -28.07
CA HIS A 228 19.11 -3.17 -28.15
C HIS A 228 20.28 -3.97 -28.71
N GLN A 229 20.47 -5.22 -28.26
CA GLN A 229 21.50 -6.11 -28.81
C GLN A 229 21.28 -6.39 -30.31
N GLU A 230 20.04 -6.61 -30.74
CA GLU A 230 19.73 -6.80 -32.16
C GLU A 230 20.03 -5.56 -33.00
N LYS A 231 19.64 -4.37 -32.52
CA LYS A 231 19.96 -3.11 -33.19
C LYS A 231 21.47 -2.90 -33.29
N GLN A 232 22.20 -3.19 -32.22
CA GLN A 232 23.65 -3.05 -32.18
C GLN A 232 24.34 -3.99 -33.18
N LYS A 233 23.94 -5.26 -33.24
CA LYS A 233 24.41 -6.20 -34.28
C LYS A 233 24.11 -5.72 -35.70
N LYS A 234 22.91 -5.15 -35.94
CA LYS A 234 22.56 -4.58 -37.25
C LYS A 234 23.46 -3.40 -37.61
N VAL A 235 23.71 -2.49 -36.68
CA VAL A 235 24.62 -1.34 -36.86
C VAL A 235 26.04 -1.80 -37.16
N GLU A 236 26.57 -2.74 -36.37
CA GLU A 236 27.91 -3.32 -36.59
C GLU A 236 28.04 -3.98 -37.97
N SER A 237 27.01 -4.73 -38.39
CA SER A 237 27.00 -5.36 -39.71
C SER A 237 26.94 -4.35 -40.85
N ALA A 238 26.16 -3.27 -40.70
CA ALA A 238 26.06 -2.19 -41.68
C ALA A 238 27.38 -1.41 -41.77
N SER A 239 27.98 -1.08 -40.62
CA SER A 239 29.29 -0.42 -40.53
C SER A 239 30.37 -1.26 -41.20
N SER A 240 30.41 -2.57 -40.95
CA SER A 240 31.38 -3.48 -41.58
C SER A 240 31.23 -3.52 -43.10
N LYS A 241 29.98 -3.57 -43.60
CA LYS A 241 29.70 -3.50 -45.04
C LYS A 241 30.15 -2.18 -45.65
N GLN A 242 29.84 -1.05 -45.02
CA GLN A 242 30.26 0.28 -45.46
C GLN A 242 31.79 0.38 -45.52
N MET A 243 32.49 -0.10 -44.49
CA MET A 243 33.95 -0.14 -44.45
C MET A 243 34.52 -0.92 -45.64
N LEU A 244 33.97 -2.11 -45.92
CA LEU A 244 34.39 -2.93 -47.05
C LEU A 244 34.15 -2.22 -48.39
N THR A 245 32.99 -1.59 -48.58
CA THR A 245 32.68 -0.80 -49.78
C THR A 245 33.66 0.34 -49.96
N LEU A 246 34.05 1.03 -48.88
CA LEU A 246 34.99 2.13 -48.90
C LEU A 246 36.41 1.66 -49.30
N TYR A 247 36.84 0.50 -48.79
CA TYR A 247 38.08 -0.15 -49.23
C TYR A 247 38.07 -0.51 -50.72
N LEU A 248 36.97 -1.09 -51.21
CA LEU A 248 36.84 -1.44 -52.62
C LEU A 248 36.88 -0.20 -53.52
N LEU A 249 36.18 0.88 -53.14
CA LEU A 249 36.22 2.17 -53.82
C LEU A 249 37.64 2.76 -53.84
N TYR A 250 38.35 2.71 -52.71
CA TYR A 250 39.73 3.18 -52.64
C TYR A 250 40.67 2.40 -53.58
N ILE A 251 40.53 1.08 -53.65
CA ILE A 251 41.31 0.24 -54.57
C ILE A 251 40.98 0.59 -56.03
N GLN A 252 39.69 0.75 -56.36
CA GLN A 252 39.28 1.16 -57.70
C GLN A 252 39.85 2.53 -58.06
N TYR A 253 39.75 3.51 -57.16
CA TYR A 253 40.30 4.84 -57.33
C TYR A 253 41.80 4.81 -57.62
N LYS A 254 42.59 4.05 -56.85
CA LYS A 254 44.03 3.87 -57.09
C LYS A 254 44.32 3.24 -58.45
N ARG A 255 43.52 2.27 -58.89
CA ARG A 255 43.66 1.66 -60.22
C ARG A 255 43.35 2.64 -61.35
N THR A 256 42.31 3.45 -61.22
CA THR A 256 41.98 4.49 -62.22
C THR A 256 43.08 5.54 -62.30
N LEU A 257 43.63 5.98 -61.16
CA LEU A 257 44.70 6.98 -61.12
C LEU A 257 45.97 6.48 -61.82
N ALA A 258 46.36 5.21 -61.58
CA ALA A 258 47.48 4.58 -62.29
C ALA A 258 47.21 4.39 -63.79
N ARG A 259 45.95 4.17 -64.22
CA ARG A 259 45.60 4.13 -65.65
C ARG A 259 45.69 5.51 -66.29
N GLU A 260 45.21 6.53 -65.60
CA GLU A 260 45.25 7.91 -66.05
C GLU A 260 46.70 8.40 -66.22
N GLU A 261 47.59 8.10 -65.27
CA GLU A 261 49.03 8.37 -65.39
C GLU A 261 49.65 7.68 -66.62
N LYS A 262 49.35 6.39 -66.83
CA LYS A 262 49.81 5.67 -68.03
C LYS A 262 49.29 6.29 -69.32
N GLN A 263 48.03 6.70 -69.33
CA GLN A 263 47.39 7.31 -70.49
C GLN A 263 47.99 8.69 -70.78
N LYS A 264 48.33 9.46 -69.75
CA LYS A 264 49.07 10.73 -69.87
C LYS A 264 50.44 10.53 -70.51
N ILE A 265 51.20 9.53 -70.08
CA ILE A 265 52.49 9.18 -70.70
C ILE A 265 52.33 8.80 -72.19
N ILE A 266 51.26 8.09 -72.54
CA ILE A 266 50.96 7.74 -73.94
C ILE A 266 50.63 9.00 -74.75
N ILE A 267 49.80 9.89 -74.22
CA ILE A 267 49.44 11.17 -74.87
C ILE A 267 50.69 12.03 -75.08
N ASP A 268 51.56 12.15 -74.08
CA ASP A 268 52.81 12.92 -74.18
C ASP A 268 53.72 12.36 -75.29
N LYS A 269 53.85 11.02 -75.38
CA LYS A 269 54.58 10.36 -76.48
C LYS A 269 53.94 10.62 -77.84
N GLN A 270 52.61 10.57 -77.93
CA GLN A 270 51.90 10.87 -79.17
C GLN A 270 52.10 12.32 -79.58
N GLN A 271 52.09 13.27 -78.64
CA GLN A 271 52.39 14.67 -78.91
C GLN A 271 53.82 14.87 -79.41
N GLN A 272 54.81 14.20 -78.81
CA GLN A 272 56.18 14.22 -79.33
C GLN A 272 56.24 13.71 -80.77
N ILE A 273 55.64 12.55 -81.07
CA ILE A 273 55.59 11.99 -82.43
C ILE A 273 54.90 12.95 -83.41
N ILE A 274 53.77 13.55 -83.00
CA ILE A 274 53.06 14.54 -83.82
C ILE A 274 53.97 15.75 -84.10
N SER A 275 54.69 16.26 -83.10
CA SER A 275 55.61 17.40 -83.27
C SER A 275 56.77 17.06 -84.21
N GLU A 276 57.35 15.86 -84.11
CA GLU A 276 58.39 15.38 -85.03
C GLU A 276 57.87 15.23 -86.46
N LEU A 277 56.66 14.67 -86.63
CA LEU A 277 56.02 14.56 -87.94
C LEU A 277 55.67 15.92 -88.52
N GLN A 278 55.19 16.87 -87.73
CA GLN A 278 54.94 18.25 -88.15
C GLN A 278 56.24 18.94 -88.59
N GLN A 279 57.35 18.71 -87.87
CA GLN A 279 58.67 19.21 -88.25
C GLN A 279 59.13 18.59 -89.58
N LYS A 280 59.00 17.28 -89.76
CA LYS A 280 59.31 16.62 -91.04
C LYS A 280 58.43 17.10 -92.19
N ILE A 281 57.15 17.34 -91.95
CA ILE A 281 56.24 17.90 -92.96
C ILE A 281 56.71 19.31 -93.34
N SER A 282 57.07 20.16 -92.38
CA SER A 282 57.59 21.50 -92.68
C SER A 282 58.94 21.48 -93.39
N GLU A 283 59.85 20.56 -93.05
CA GLU A 283 61.11 20.33 -93.77
C GLU A 283 60.87 19.86 -95.22
N LEU A 284 59.96 18.91 -95.44
CA LEU A 284 59.57 18.44 -96.77
C LEU A 284 58.88 19.54 -97.57
N THR A 285 58.04 20.37 -96.94
CA THR A 285 57.38 21.51 -97.59
C THR A 285 58.40 22.56 -98.02
N GLN A 286 59.43 22.84 -97.20
CA GLN A 286 60.57 23.68 -97.59
C GLN A 286 61.42 23.07 -98.71
N GLN A 287 61.56 21.74 -98.79
CA GLN A 287 62.24 21.09 -99.92
C GLN A 287 61.44 21.18 -101.23
N VAL A 288 60.11 21.20 -101.15
CA VAL A 288 59.24 21.45 -102.30
C VAL A 288 59.33 22.91 -102.75
N GLU A 289 59.42 23.87 -101.82
CA GLU A 289 59.61 25.30 -102.13
C GLU A 289 61.03 25.65 -102.63
N LYS A 290 62.06 24.86 -102.28
CA LYS A 290 63.45 25.05 -102.76
C LYS A 290 63.79 24.35 -104.09
N LYS A 291 62.85 23.63 -104.71
CA LYS A 291 63.04 23.11 -106.07
C LYS A 291 62.76 24.23 -107.09
N PRO A 292 63.74 24.65 -107.92
CA PRO A 292 63.41 25.48 -109.07
C PRO A 292 62.54 24.64 -110.03
N SER A 293 61.36 25.14 -110.37
CA SER A 293 60.53 24.61 -111.44
C SER A 293 61.19 24.90 -112.79
N ASN A 294 62.27 24.19 -113.06
CA ASN A 294 62.80 23.97 -114.39
C ASN A 294 63.01 22.47 -114.46
N TYR A 295 62.15 21.75 -115.18
CA TYR A 295 62.62 20.87 -116.24
C TYR A 295 61.46 20.58 -117.20
N ARG A 296 61.80 20.81 -118.47
CA ARG A 296 60.98 20.73 -119.68
C ARG A 296 60.43 19.33 -119.87
N PHE A 297 59.15 19.28 -120.24
CA PHE A 297 58.58 18.16 -120.97
C PHE A 297 59.32 17.98 -122.31
N TYR A 298 59.83 16.78 -122.54
CA TYR A 298 60.06 16.28 -123.90
C TYR A 298 59.67 14.81 -123.98
N SER A 299 58.88 14.53 -125.00
CA SER A 299 58.65 13.23 -125.60
C SER A 299 58.40 13.50 -127.08
N PRO A 300 58.74 12.58 -128.00
CA PRO A 300 60.09 12.12 -128.37
C PRO A 300 60.34 12.34 -129.88
N SER A 301 61.55 12.02 -130.39
CA SER A 301 61.83 11.30 -131.67
C SER A 301 63.30 11.44 -132.15
N PHE A 302 64.13 10.43 -131.87
CA PHE A 302 65.07 9.67 -132.73
C PHE A 302 66.02 8.84 -131.85
#